data_AF-A0A7S1C4I8-F1
#
_entry.id   AF-A0A7S1C4I8-F1
#
_cell.length_a   1.000
_cell.length_b   1.000
_cell.length_c   1.000
_cell.angle_alpha   90.00
_cell.angle_beta   90.00
_cell.angle_gamma   90.00
#
_symmetry.space_group_name_H-M   'P 1'
#
loop_
_entity.id
_entity.type
_entity.pdbx_description
1 polymer ?
#
loop_
_entity_poly.entity_id
_entity_poly.type
_entity_poly.pdbx_seq_one_letter_code
_entity_poly.pdbx_strand_id
1 'polypeptide(L)'
;MAIASENHYAALGVSEDASEAEIKKQYRKLLLKYHPDKRNATDKALMAEVDAGDGNDSDPAFLAVQTAFEVLSDPAKRRAYDSQFDFDDSIPTGGEVIDSDETFFKLYGPVFKRNAKFSERKPVPELGDNDTPIEDILAFYRFWHKFESWRDFSQFDEHKVEDADHREEKRWMERQNAAARAKKKKEEYRRLTNLVERAHKLDPRVIRWERSEKERKTREREEKAAAKELAERMEREESERAAAEAKEAKATAKRALKDQRKRLRRNVAAVNEEVAEAERMDEDDVQFVCLALDTQALSDLNDEVEEEGTLEPVRLAFRIEKGEVDREKATREAAFRKRAEDAARQEEAARTRPPWTVDELSVLSKAVTRHPGGTMHRWDVIADEVNAAGFGNARTKDECITKSRELKARGALGVGSKAAAFEMHRAHLHGEHTKIVVPDAPAAGAAAGAAA
;
A
#
# COMPACT_ATOMS: atom_id res chain seq x y z
N MET A 1 57.39 12.24 44.49
CA MET A 1 56.40 11.16 44.39
C MET A 1 56.16 10.92 42.91
N ALA A 2 56.54 9.75 42.40
CA ALA A 2 56.30 9.36 41.01
C ALA A 2 54.79 9.34 40.75
N ILE A 3 54.35 10.01 39.68
CA ILE A 3 52.95 9.95 39.25
C ILE A 3 52.77 8.61 38.53
N ALA A 4 52.63 7.54 39.29
CA ALA A 4 51.98 6.33 38.80
C ALA A 4 50.47 6.64 38.79
N SER A 5 50.00 7.35 37.76
CA SER A 5 48.59 7.74 37.68
C SER A 5 47.73 6.58 37.19
N GLU A 6 46.58 6.42 37.82
CA GLU A 6 45.57 5.38 37.49
C GLU A 6 44.99 5.53 36.08
N ASN A 7 45.04 6.73 35.45
CA ASN A 7 44.59 6.96 34.07
C ASN A 7 45.35 8.12 33.36
N HIS A 8 45.22 8.23 32.03
CA HIS A 8 45.94 9.23 31.22
C HIS A 8 45.52 10.68 31.51
N TYR A 9 44.29 10.91 31.95
CA TYR A 9 43.80 12.25 32.32
C TYR A 9 44.47 12.73 33.61
N ALA A 10 44.59 11.85 34.60
CA ALA A 10 45.31 12.09 35.84
C ALA A 10 46.82 12.29 35.61
N ALA A 11 47.42 11.56 34.66
CA ALA A 11 48.81 11.78 34.24
C ALA A 11 49.06 13.22 33.76
N LEU A 12 48.09 13.80 33.04
CA LEU A 12 48.15 15.17 32.53
C LEU A 12 47.56 16.22 33.51
N GLY A 13 46.92 15.79 34.60
CA GLY A 13 46.25 16.67 35.56
C GLY A 13 45.08 17.45 34.96
N VAL A 14 44.33 16.84 34.03
CA VAL A 14 43.16 17.43 33.37
C VAL A 14 41.89 16.61 33.65
N SER A 15 40.73 17.24 33.50
CA SER A 15 39.43 16.55 33.56
C SER A 15 39.21 15.68 32.32
N GLU A 16 38.36 14.64 32.42
CA GLU A 16 37.92 13.82 31.28
C GLU A 16 37.20 14.66 30.20
N ASP A 17 36.50 15.71 30.62
CA ASP A 17 35.80 16.66 29.73
C ASP A 17 36.73 17.74 29.15
N ALA A 18 38.05 17.66 29.39
CA ALA A 18 38.98 18.67 28.93
C ALA A 18 39.00 18.78 27.40
N SER A 19 39.06 20.02 26.93
CA SER A 19 39.22 20.34 25.51
C SER A 19 40.61 19.95 25.00
N GLU A 20 40.76 19.73 23.70
CA GLU A 20 42.07 19.46 23.10
C GLU A 20 43.09 20.58 23.39
N ALA A 21 42.62 21.83 23.46
CA ALA A 21 43.45 22.98 23.76
C ALA A 21 44.02 22.91 25.20
N GLU A 22 43.21 22.47 26.16
CA GLU A 22 43.62 22.28 27.55
C GLU A 22 44.60 21.12 27.69
N ILE A 23 44.34 19.99 27.02
CA ILE A 23 45.25 18.84 26.97
C ILE A 23 46.62 19.27 26.43
N LYS A 24 46.65 19.95 25.28
CA LYS A 24 47.89 20.48 24.67
C LYS A 24 48.60 21.47 25.58
N LYS A 25 47.85 22.32 26.30
CA LYS A 25 48.41 23.32 27.22
C LYS A 25 49.06 22.66 28.44
N GLN A 26 48.40 21.71 29.09
CA GLN A 26 48.96 21.00 30.24
C GLN A 26 50.13 20.11 29.83
N TYR A 27 50.05 19.43 28.69
CA TYR A 27 51.17 18.67 28.16
C TYR A 27 52.43 19.54 28.00
N ARG A 28 52.33 20.72 27.36
CA ARG A 28 53.49 21.63 27.23
C ARG A 28 54.07 22.05 28.59
N LYS A 29 53.22 22.26 29.59
CA LYS A 29 53.63 22.63 30.96
C LYS A 29 54.35 21.49 31.66
N LEU A 30 53.82 20.26 31.58
CA LEU A 30 54.41 19.07 32.19
C LEU A 30 55.67 18.64 31.44
N LEU A 31 55.69 18.75 30.12
CA LEU A 31 56.87 18.49 29.30
C LEU A 31 58.04 19.36 29.76
N LEU A 32 57.85 20.67 29.92
CA LEU A 32 58.91 21.56 30.41
C LEU A 32 59.40 21.21 31.82
N LYS A 33 58.53 20.64 32.66
CA LYS A 33 58.84 20.26 34.04
C LYS A 33 59.61 18.94 34.13
N TYR A 34 59.27 17.97 33.27
CA TYR A 34 59.81 16.61 33.32
C TYR A 34 60.80 16.28 32.19
N HIS A 35 61.11 17.23 31.29
CA HIS A 35 62.02 17.00 30.17
C HIS A 35 63.44 16.62 30.65
N PRO A 36 64.06 15.56 30.12
CA PRO A 36 65.36 15.05 30.60
C PRO A 36 66.50 16.08 30.49
N ASP A 37 66.43 16.95 29.49
CA ASP A 37 67.42 18.01 29.21
C ASP A 37 67.27 19.28 30.08
N LYS A 38 66.09 19.52 30.68
CA LYS A 38 65.81 20.75 31.46
C LYS A 38 65.79 20.53 32.97
N ARG A 39 66.27 19.37 33.43
CA ARG A 39 66.30 19.00 34.85
C ARG A 39 67.45 19.67 35.59
N ASN A 40 67.17 20.12 36.81
CA ASN A 40 68.16 20.71 37.71
C ASN A 40 69.17 19.62 38.15
N ALA A 41 70.45 19.96 38.30
CA ALA A 41 71.51 19.01 38.63
C ALA A 41 71.26 18.21 39.94
N THR A 42 70.55 18.80 40.90
CA THR A 42 70.16 18.16 42.17
C THR A 42 69.11 17.07 42.01
N ASP A 43 68.15 17.22 41.08
CA ASP A 43 67.11 16.21 40.82
C ASP A 43 67.64 15.03 40.01
N LYS A 44 68.66 15.27 39.17
CA LYS A 44 69.41 14.19 38.48
C LYS A 44 70.18 13.32 39.47
N ALA A 45 70.77 13.91 40.51
CA ALA A 45 71.55 13.19 41.52
C ALA A 45 70.67 12.34 42.46
N LEU A 46 69.49 12.82 42.85
CA LEU A 46 68.61 12.13 43.81
C LEU A 46 67.95 10.84 43.26
N MET A 47 67.79 10.73 41.94
CA MET A 47 67.20 9.55 41.29
C MET A 47 68.26 8.52 40.85
N ALA A 48 69.51 8.94 40.67
CA ALA A 48 70.62 8.03 40.37
C ALA A 48 70.93 7.05 41.51
N GLU A 49 70.53 7.35 42.75
CA GLU A 49 70.63 6.41 43.89
C GLU A 49 69.51 5.35 43.91
N VAL A 50 68.42 5.56 43.18
CA VAL A 50 67.25 4.65 43.16
C VAL A 50 67.29 3.72 41.94
N ASP A 51 68.00 4.10 40.88
CA ASP A 51 67.98 3.42 39.58
C ASP A 51 69.33 2.74 39.26
N ALA A 52 69.63 1.67 40.00
CA ALA A 52 70.81 0.83 39.79
C ALA A 52 70.51 -0.41 38.91
N GLY A 53 69.55 -0.32 38.00
CA GLY A 53 69.14 -1.44 37.14
C GLY A 53 68.61 -0.98 35.79
N ASP A 54 69.44 -1.21 34.77
CA ASP A 54 69.19 -1.00 33.34
C ASP A 54 69.21 0.47 32.86
N GLY A 55 70.22 0.80 32.03
CA GLY A 55 70.60 2.16 31.63
C GLY A 55 69.61 2.92 30.71
N ASN A 56 68.36 3.07 31.13
CA ASN A 56 67.36 3.88 30.45
C ASN A 56 67.15 5.21 31.21
N ASP A 57 67.78 6.29 30.74
CA ASP A 57 67.76 7.64 31.35
C ASP A 57 66.38 8.36 31.38
N SER A 58 65.28 7.66 31.13
CA SER A 58 63.94 8.23 30.95
C SER A 58 63.11 8.19 32.24
N ASP A 59 62.78 9.36 32.79
CA ASP A 59 61.90 9.48 33.97
C ASP A 59 60.56 8.75 33.74
N PRO A 60 60.15 7.83 34.63
CA PRO A 60 58.82 7.21 34.56
C PRO A 60 57.69 8.24 34.45
N ALA A 61 57.82 9.41 35.09
CA ALA A 61 56.83 10.48 34.99
C ALA A 61 56.83 11.17 33.61
N PHE A 62 57.99 11.29 32.95
CA PHE A 62 58.07 11.83 31.59
C PHE A 62 57.41 10.88 30.59
N LEU A 63 57.68 9.58 30.70
CA LEU A 63 57.09 8.57 29.84
C LEU A 63 55.56 8.47 30.03
N ALA A 64 55.07 8.57 31.28
CA ALA A 64 53.64 8.63 31.57
C ALA A 64 52.95 9.86 30.95
N VAL A 65 53.58 11.04 31.02
CA VAL A 65 53.06 12.28 30.39
C VAL A 65 53.08 12.17 28.87
N GLN A 66 54.13 11.60 28.29
CA GLN A 66 54.26 11.42 26.84
C GLN A 66 53.20 10.46 26.31
N THR A 67 53.10 9.26 26.89
CA THR A 67 52.08 8.25 26.51
C THR A 67 50.66 8.79 26.67
N ALA A 68 50.37 9.49 27.77
CA ALA A 68 49.07 10.12 27.98
C ALA A 68 48.74 11.15 26.89
N PHE A 69 49.71 11.97 26.47
CA PHE A 69 49.48 12.92 25.39
C PHE A 69 49.32 12.24 24.02
N GLU A 70 50.10 11.19 23.72
CA GLU A 70 49.98 10.43 22.47
C GLU A 70 48.59 9.81 22.28
N VAL A 71 47.96 9.39 23.38
CA VAL A 71 46.59 8.85 23.37
C VAL A 71 45.54 9.96 23.37
N LEU A 72 45.65 10.95 24.26
CA LEU A 72 44.60 11.97 24.46
C LEU A 72 44.61 13.10 23.43
N SER A 73 45.70 13.29 22.69
CA SER A 73 45.81 14.35 21.67
C SER A 73 45.21 13.98 20.31
N ASP A 74 45.12 12.68 20.00
CA ASP A 74 44.49 12.16 18.79
C ASP A 74 43.02 11.81 19.08
N PRO A 75 42.04 12.40 18.38
CA PRO A 75 40.63 12.16 18.66
C PRO A 75 40.20 10.69 18.54
N ALA A 76 40.79 9.92 17.63
CA ALA A 76 40.44 8.52 17.44
C ALA A 76 41.02 7.65 18.57
N LYS A 77 42.28 7.89 18.96
CA LYS A 77 42.91 7.21 20.10
C LYS A 77 42.24 7.58 21.42
N ARG A 78 41.87 8.85 21.60
CA ARG A 78 41.13 9.32 22.77
C ARG A 78 39.77 8.64 22.84
N ARG A 79 39.00 8.57 21.75
CA ARG A 79 37.72 7.84 21.73
C ARG A 79 37.89 6.36 22.04
N ALA A 80 38.90 5.70 21.46
CA ALA A 80 39.19 4.30 21.74
C ALA A 80 39.52 4.10 23.22
N TYR A 81 40.35 4.96 23.80
CA TYR A 81 40.67 4.95 25.23
C TYR A 81 39.45 5.23 26.11
N ASP A 82 38.67 6.26 25.80
CA ASP A 82 37.47 6.66 26.55
C ASP A 82 36.39 5.57 26.54
N SER A 83 36.36 4.72 25.51
CA SER A 83 35.43 3.60 25.40
C SER A 83 35.80 2.38 26.25
N GLN A 84 37.04 2.33 26.77
CA GLN A 84 37.59 1.23 27.56
C GLN A 84 37.42 1.42 29.07
N PHE A 85 37.04 2.62 29.52
CA PHE A 85 36.76 2.84 30.94
C PHE A 85 35.62 1.94 31.42
N ASP A 86 35.72 1.54 32.68
CA ASP A 86 34.68 0.77 33.36
C ASP A 86 33.33 1.48 33.21
N PHE A 87 32.43 0.83 32.48
CA PHE A 87 31.09 1.31 32.20
C PHE A 87 30.11 0.26 32.65
N ASP A 88 29.14 0.66 33.47
CA ASP A 88 28.06 -0.23 33.85
C ASP A 88 27.18 -0.52 32.61
N ASP A 89 27.24 -1.74 32.10
CA ASP A 89 26.44 -2.18 30.95
C ASP A 89 25.05 -2.71 31.37
N SER A 90 24.73 -2.75 32.66
CA SER A 90 23.45 -3.25 33.17
C SER A 90 22.26 -2.43 32.64
N ILE A 91 21.25 -3.13 32.15
CA ILE A 91 19.97 -2.56 31.72
C ILE A 91 18.82 -3.28 32.46
N PRO A 92 17.68 -2.62 32.69
CA PRO A 92 16.50 -3.26 33.26
C PRO A 92 16.11 -4.52 32.48
N THR A 93 15.94 -5.62 33.20
CA THR A 93 15.74 -6.97 32.66
C THR A 93 14.28 -7.27 32.34
N GLY A 94 13.35 -6.50 32.91
CA GLY A 94 11.90 -6.66 32.80
C GLY A 94 11.27 -7.43 33.96
N GLY A 95 12.07 -7.88 34.94
CA GLY A 95 11.59 -8.49 36.18
C GLY A 95 11.34 -7.48 37.31
N GLU A 96 11.71 -6.21 37.09
CA GLU A 96 11.54 -5.13 38.04
C GLU A 96 10.05 -4.74 38.16
N VAL A 97 9.58 -4.53 39.38
CA VAL A 97 8.21 -4.08 39.62
C VAL A 97 8.12 -2.58 39.36
N ILE A 98 7.28 -2.19 38.40
CA ILE A 98 6.93 -0.80 38.12
C ILE A 98 5.50 -0.58 38.62
N ASP A 99 5.39 -0.08 39.84
CA ASP A 99 4.14 0.15 40.57
C ASP A 99 3.59 1.58 40.41
N SER A 100 4.41 2.52 39.94
CA SER A 100 4.09 3.92 39.83
C SER A 100 4.86 4.59 38.69
N ASP A 101 4.37 5.75 38.25
CA ASP A 101 5.03 6.51 37.19
C ASP A 101 6.46 6.93 37.62
N GLU A 102 6.66 7.25 38.90
CA GLU A 102 7.97 7.61 39.44
C GLU A 102 8.98 6.45 39.39
N THR A 103 8.55 5.21 39.67
CA THR A 103 9.47 4.07 39.66
C THR A 103 10.00 3.78 38.26
N PHE A 104 9.21 4.06 37.21
CA PHE A 104 9.70 4.03 35.83
C PHE A 104 10.85 5.02 35.59
N PHE A 105 10.68 6.30 35.96
CA PHE A 105 11.72 7.32 35.73
C PHE A 105 12.98 7.05 36.56
N LYS A 106 12.83 6.61 37.81
CA LYS A 106 13.95 6.23 38.68
C LYS A 106 14.74 5.03 38.12
N LEU A 107 14.05 4.08 37.48
CA LEU A 107 14.66 2.89 36.89
C LEU A 107 15.36 3.19 35.55
N TYR A 108 14.67 3.85 34.62
CA TYR A 108 15.16 4.04 33.25
C TYR A 108 15.96 5.33 33.04
N GLY A 109 15.64 6.40 33.77
CA GLY A 109 16.27 7.71 33.61
C GLY A 109 17.79 7.68 33.75
N PRO A 110 18.34 7.14 34.86
CA PRO A 110 19.79 7.03 35.04
C PRO A 110 20.46 6.19 33.95
N VAL A 111 19.80 5.13 33.48
CA VAL A 111 20.32 4.23 32.46
C VAL A 111 20.43 4.94 31.11
N PHE A 112 19.40 5.68 30.69
CA PHE A 112 19.47 6.48 29.47
C PHE A 112 20.51 7.60 29.58
N LYS A 113 20.56 8.31 30.70
CA LYS A 113 21.56 9.37 30.95
C LYS A 113 22.99 8.83 30.87
N ARG A 114 23.24 7.65 31.43
CA ARG A 114 24.55 6.99 31.38
C ARG A 114 24.92 6.60 29.94
N ASN A 115 24.00 5.96 29.20
CA ASN A 115 24.26 5.55 27.82
C ASN A 115 24.36 6.75 26.83
N ALA A 116 23.78 7.91 27.17
CA ALA A 116 23.86 9.13 26.35
C ALA A 116 25.30 9.64 26.18
N LYS A 117 26.24 9.27 27.08
CA LYS A 117 27.68 9.55 26.96
C LYS A 117 28.20 9.12 25.59
N PHE A 118 27.80 7.94 25.12
CA PHE A 118 28.28 7.34 23.89
C PHE A 118 27.57 7.81 22.62
N SER A 119 26.66 8.79 22.69
CA SER A 119 25.94 9.24 21.50
C SER A 119 26.82 10.05 20.56
N GLU A 120 26.85 9.70 19.28
CA GLU A 120 27.49 10.51 18.22
C GLU A 120 26.69 11.80 17.92
N ARG A 121 25.37 11.78 18.13
CA ARG A 121 24.48 12.90 17.80
C ARG A 121 24.12 13.70 19.07
N LYS A 122 24.29 15.01 19.02
CA LYS A 122 23.94 15.95 20.10
C LYS A 122 22.97 17.03 19.57
N PRO A 123 22.06 17.58 20.39
CA PRO A 123 21.80 17.23 21.79
C PRO A 123 21.09 15.88 21.94
N VAL A 124 21.34 15.19 23.06
CA VAL A 124 20.62 13.94 23.39
C VAL A 124 19.35 14.32 24.14
N PRO A 125 18.14 13.93 23.68
CA PRO A 125 16.91 14.19 24.40
C PRO A 125 16.88 13.44 25.72
N GLU A 126 16.40 14.10 26.76
CA GLU A 126 16.20 13.50 28.08
C GLU A 126 14.86 12.74 28.13
N LEU A 127 14.75 11.79 29.05
CA LEU A 127 13.53 10.99 29.24
C LEU A 127 12.31 11.84 29.68
N GLY A 128 12.59 12.98 30.33
CA GLY A 128 11.60 13.88 30.89
C GLY A 128 10.99 13.37 32.20
N ASP A 129 9.81 13.90 32.49
CA ASP A 129 8.99 13.65 33.67
C ASP A 129 7.56 13.19 33.26
N ASN A 130 6.66 13.06 34.23
CA ASN A 130 5.31 12.56 33.96
C ASN A 130 4.45 13.51 33.09
N ASP A 131 4.79 14.81 33.12
CA ASP A 131 4.02 15.89 32.48
C ASP A 131 4.59 16.26 31.10
N THR A 132 5.68 15.60 30.68
CA THR A 132 6.30 15.82 29.37
C THR A 132 5.30 15.57 28.23
N PRO A 133 5.17 16.49 27.26
CA PRO A 133 4.27 16.31 26.12
C PRO A 133 4.57 15.05 25.30
N ILE A 134 3.52 14.44 24.74
CA ILE A 134 3.66 13.19 23.97
C ILE A 134 4.57 13.37 22.75
N GLU A 135 4.60 14.55 22.14
CA GLU A 135 5.45 14.89 21.01
C GLU A 135 6.94 14.73 21.35
N ASP A 136 7.32 15.19 22.54
CA ASP A 136 8.69 15.14 23.04
C ASP A 136 9.07 13.71 23.46
N ILE A 137 8.13 12.96 24.04
CA ILE A 137 8.29 11.53 24.34
C ILE A 137 8.54 10.75 23.05
N LEU A 138 7.73 10.99 22.02
CA LEU A 138 7.90 10.34 20.72
C LEU A 138 9.22 10.78 20.06
N ALA A 139 9.67 12.03 20.24
CA ALA A 139 10.97 12.49 19.75
C ALA A 139 12.13 11.79 20.46
N PHE A 140 12.04 11.63 21.79
CA PHE A 140 12.98 10.86 22.60
C PHE A 140 13.11 9.43 22.08
N TYR A 141 12.00 8.70 21.93
CA TYR A 141 12.06 7.33 21.44
C TYR A 141 12.54 7.24 19.98
N ARG A 142 12.15 8.19 19.10
CA ARG A 142 12.69 8.25 17.73
C ARG A 142 14.20 8.43 17.70
N PHE A 143 14.75 9.25 18.59
CA PHE A 143 16.20 9.42 18.73
C PHE A 143 16.86 8.11 19.15
N TRP A 144 16.35 7.47 20.21
CA TRP A 144 16.94 6.26 20.77
C TRP A 144 16.77 5.01 19.89
N HIS A 145 15.70 4.90 19.10
CA HIS A 145 15.57 3.87 18.06
C HIS A 145 16.60 4.01 16.93
N LYS A 146 17.15 5.22 16.74
CA LYS A 146 18.20 5.52 15.77
C LYS A 146 19.50 5.92 16.46
N PHE A 147 19.75 5.37 17.66
CA PHE A 147 20.92 5.69 18.45
C PHE A 147 22.20 5.23 17.75
N GLU A 148 23.09 6.16 17.49
CA GLU A 148 24.41 5.91 16.95
C GLU A 148 25.44 6.08 18.07
N SER A 149 26.13 5.00 18.39
CA SER A 149 27.15 4.97 19.43
C SER A 149 28.55 5.18 18.82
N TRP A 150 29.31 6.11 19.39
CA TRP A 150 30.74 6.26 19.06
C TRP A 150 31.63 5.25 19.79
N ARG A 151 31.07 4.44 20.71
CA ARG A 151 31.79 3.45 21.52
C ARG A 151 32.57 2.49 20.61
N ASP A 152 33.86 2.37 20.89
CA ASP A 152 34.75 1.46 20.19
C ASP A 152 34.95 0.17 20.98
N PHE A 153 35.38 -0.89 20.28
CA PHE A 153 35.53 -2.23 20.84
C PHE A 153 36.90 -2.83 20.51
N SER A 154 37.89 -2.02 20.13
CA SER A 154 39.25 -2.49 19.79
C SER A 154 39.98 -3.14 20.95
N GLN A 155 39.56 -2.92 22.19
CA GLN A 155 40.07 -3.66 23.35
C GLN A 155 39.81 -5.17 23.28
N PHE A 156 38.85 -5.60 22.46
CA PHE A 156 38.55 -7.00 22.19
C PHE A 156 39.25 -7.52 20.92
N ASP A 157 40.19 -6.76 20.35
CA ASP A 157 41.02 -7.22 19.24
C ASP A 157 42.01 -8.28 19.75
N GLU A 158 41.85 -9.52 19.28
CA GLU A 158 42.68 -10.65 19.73
C GLU A 158 44.09 -10.61 19.11
N HIS A 159 44.24 -10.04 17.91
CA HIS A 159 45.51 -10.03 17.17
C HIS A 159 46.18 -8.67 17.20
N LYS A 160 47.47 -8.64 17.57
CA LYS A 160 48.33 -7.47 17.43
C LYS A 160 48.84 -7.39 16.00
N VAL A 161 48.26 -6.49 15.22
CA VAL A 161 48.54 -6.33 13.78
C VAL A 161 50.00 -5.96 13.49
N GLU A 162 50.72 -5.40 14.47
CA GLU A 162 52.14 -5.06 14.39
C GLU A 162 53.05 -6.29 14.39
N ASP A 163 52.59 -7.41 14.94
CA ASP A 163 53.35 -8.66 15.08
C ASP A 163 53.27 -9.56 13.82
N ALA A 164 52.63 -9.09 12.73
CA ALA A 164 52.44 -9.88 11.52
C ALA A 164 53.73 -9.98 10.68
N ASP A 165 54.09 -11.20 10.26
CA ASP A 165 55.31 -11.49 9.48
C ASP A 165 55.19 -10.96 8.03
N HIS A 166 53.98 -10.99 7.47
CA HIS A 166 53.74 -10.56 6.10
C HIS A 166 52.36 -9.93 5.87
N ARG A 167 52.22 -9.27 4.70
CA ARG A 167 51.02 -8.51 4.32
C ARG A 167 49.71 -9.31 4.41
N GLU A 168 49.73 -10.57 3.98
CA GLU A 168 48.52 -11.41 4.01
C GLU A 168 48.10 -11.79 5.44
N GLU A 169 49.07 -12.08 6.31
CA GLU A 169 48.82 -12.32 7.73
C GLU A 169 48.26 -11.06 8.39
N LYS A 170 48.87 -9.89 8.13
CA LYS A 170 48.35 -8.60 8.57
C LYS A 170 46.88 -8.39 8.18
N ARG A 171 46.53 -8.65 6.92
CA ARG A 171 45.15 -8.57 6.41
C ARG A 171 44.21 -9.60 7.04
N TRP A 172 44.72 -10.78 7.37
CA TRP A 172 43.94 -11.80 8.07
C TRP A 172 43.66 -11.36 9.51
N MET A 173 44.67 -10.90 10.25
CA MET A 173 44.53 -10.35 11.61
C MET A 173 43.57 -9.15 11.65
N GLU A 174 43.71 -8.20 10.72
CA GLU A 174 42.79 -7.06 10.60
C GLU A 174 41.34 -7.51 10.38
N ARG A 175 41.11 -8.56 9.57
CA ARG A 175 39.77 -9.12 9.35
C ARG A 175 39.22 -9.80 10.59
N GLN A 176 40.03 -10.54 11.33
CA GLN A 176 39.61 -11.18 12.58
C GLN A 176 39.22 -10.13 13.63
N ASN A 177 40.06 -9.12 13.83
CA ASN A 177 39.78 -8.00 14.73
C ASN A 177 38.52 -7.23 14.31
N ALA A 178 38.36 -6.95 13.00
CA ALA A 178 37.14 -6.31 12.50
C ALA A 178 35.88 -7.16 12.76
N ALA A 179 35.97 -8.48 12.62
CA ALA A 179 34.88 -9.39 12.92
C ALA A 179 34.55 -9.43 14.43
N ALA A 180 35.57 -9.46 15.30
CA ALA A 180 35.42 -9.41 16.76
C ALA A 180 34.73 -8.10 17.19
N ARG A 181 35.19 -6.95 16.68
CA ARG A 181 34.55 -5.65 16.91
C ARG A 181 33.12 -5.61 16.37
N ALA A 182 32.87 -6.13 15.18
CA ALA A 182 31.52 -6.18 14.61
C ALA A 182 30.56 -7.01 15.48
N LYS A 183 31.04 -8.13 16.03
CA LYS A 183 30.28 -8.95 16.98
C LYS A 183 29.94 -8.15 18.25
N LYS A 184 30.92 -7.47 18.85
CA LYS A 184 30.72 -6.63 20.05
C LYS A 184 29.77 -5.45 19.80
N LYS A 185 29.91 -4.78 18.65
CA LYS A 185 28.97 -3.73 18.21
C LYS A 185 27.54 -4.27 18.06
N LYS A 186 27.38 -5.49 17.54
CA LYS A 186 26.06 -6.13 17.42
C LYS A 186 25.46 -6.49 18.78
N GLU A 187 26.27 -7.00 19.71
CA GLU A 187 25.86 -7.28 21.09
C GLU A 187 25.40 -5.97 21.79
N GLU A 188 26.17 -4.89 21.64
CA GLU A 188 25.82 -3.57 22.19
C GLU A 188 24.54 -2.99 21.57
N TYR A 189 24.42 -3.05 20.25
CA TYR A 189 23.22 -2.58 19.57
C TYR A 189 21.97 -3.34 20.03
N ARG A 190 22.09 -4.66 20.25
CA ARG A 190 21.01 -5.48 20.79
C ARG A 190 20.68 -5.10 22.23
N ARG A 191 21.69 -4.83 23.07
CA ARG A 191 21.50 -4.36 24.45
C ARG A 191 20.72 -3.05 24.48
N LEU A 192 21.13 -2.05 23.70
CA LEU A 192 20.45 -0.76 23.64
C LEU A 192 19.06 -0.86 23.02
N THR A 193 18.88 -1.63 21.95
CA THR A 193 17.55 -1.88 21.38
C THR A 193 16.60 -2.48 22.43
N ASN A 194 17.05 -3.49 23.18
CA ASN A 194 16.25 -4.10 24.25
C ASN A 194 15.89 -3.09 25.36
N LEU A 195 16.83 -2.21 25.75
CA LEU A 195 16.56 -1.13 26.71
C LEU A 195 15.44 -0.22 26.20
N VAL A 196 15.54 0.24 24.95
CA VAL A 196 14.59 1.18 24.33
C VAL A 196 13.21 0.55 24.19
N GLU A 197 13.13 -0.67 23.66
CA GLU A 197 11.86 -1.38 23.45
C GLU A 197 11.14 -1.67 24.77
N ARG A 198 11.88 -2.10 25.80
CA ARG A 198 11.31 -2.33 27.13
C ARG A 198 10.82 -1.04 27.77
N ALA A 199 11.64 0.02 27.72
CA ALA A 199 11.23 1.33 28.22
C ALA A 199 9.97 1.82 27.51
N HIS A 200 9.92 1.78 26.18
CA HIS A 200 8.77 2.23 25.40
C HIS A 200 7.49 1.45 25.75
N LYS A 201 7.61 0.13 25.94
CA LYS A 201 6.47 -0.73 26.29
C LYS A 201 5.94 -0.44 27.71
N LEU A 202 6.82 -0.06 28.62
CA LEU A 202 6.51 0.13 30.03
C LEU A 202 6.30 1.61 30.42
N ASP A 203 6.54 2.55 29.51
CA ASP A 203 6.36 3.99 29.76
C ASP A 203 4.88 4.29 30.02
N PRO A 204 4.51 4.75 31.23
CA PRO A 204 3.11 5.03 31.58
C PRO A 204 2.46 6.06 30.68
N ARG A 205 3.22 7.04 30.19
CA ARG A 205 2.72 8.12 29.34
C ARG A 205 2.34 7.58 27.97
N VAL A 206 3.18 6.71 27.41
CA VAL A 206 2.92 6.01 26.14
C VAL A 206 1.71 5.09 26.29
N ILE A 207 1.61 4.33 27.39
CA ILE A 207 0.46 3.45 27.66
C ILE A 207 -0.85 4.25 27.72
N ARG A 208 -0.86 5.40 28.44
CA ARG A 208 -2.03 6.28 28.51
C ARG A 208 -2.41 6.82 27.13
N TRP A 209 -1.43 7.30 26.37
CA TRP A 209 -1.66 7.81 25.02
C TRP A 209 -2.23 6.74 24.09
N GLU A 210 -1.61 5.55 24.03
CA GLU A 210 -2.10 4.45 23.20
C GLU A 210 -3.51 4.00 23.56
N ARG A 211 -3.85 3.99 24.86
CA ARG A 211 -5.21 3.70 25.33
C ARG A 211 -6.19 4.76 24.83
N SER A 212 -5.88 6.04 25.01
CA SER A 212 -6.72 7.15 24.56
C SER A 212 -6.91 7.16 23.03
N GLU A 213 -5.86 6.82 22.27
CA GLU A 213 -5.92 6.72 20.81
C GLU A 213 -6.77 5.53 20.35
N LYS A 214 -6.67 4.39 21.05
CA LYS A 214 -7.54 3.22 20.78
C LYS A 214 -9.00 3.58 21.05
N GLU A 215 -9.30 4.18 22.19
CA GLU A 215 -10.64 4.63 22.56
C GLU A 215 -11.21 5.68 21.59
N ARG A 216 -10.38 6.64 21.14
CA ARG A 216 -10.76 7.60 20.11
C ARG A 216 -11.13 6.90 18.80
N LYS A 217 -10.30 5.96 18.35
CA LYS A 217 -10.53 5.20 17.12
C LYS A 217 -11.77 4.30 17.21
N THR A 218 -12.04 3.68 18.35
CA THR A 218 -13.27 2.89 18.53
C THR A 218 -14.49 3.80 18.52
N ARG A 219 -14.45 4.92 19.24
CA ARG A 219 -15.54 5.91 19.24
C ARG A 219 -15.82 6.45 17.84
N GLU A 220 -14.79 6.83 17.09
CA GLU A 220 -14.96 7.30 15.69
C GLU A 220 -15.57 6.22 14.77
N ARG A 221 -15.25 4.94 15.00
CA ARG A 221 -15.86 3.84 14.24
C ARG A 221 -17.31 3.62 14.61
N GLU A 222 -17.63 3.67 15.90
CA GLU A 222 -18.99 3.57 16.42
C GLU A 222 -19.86 4.74 15.94
N GLU A 223 -19.36 5.98 16.01
CA GLU A 223 -20.03 7.18 15.50
C GLU A 223 -20.29 7.08 13.99
N LYS A 224 -19.31 6.62 13.19
CA LYS A 224 -19.50 6.40 11.75
C LYS A 224 -20.50 5.30 11.44
N ALA A 225 -20.49 4.21 12.21
CA ALA A 225 -21.46 3.13 12.05
C ALA A 225 -22.88 3.61 12.38
N ALA A 226 -23.05 4.33 13.49
CA ALA A 226 -24.33 4.91 13.89
C ALA A 226 -24.84 5.96 12.88
N ALA A 227 -23.96 6.80 12.34
CA ALA A 227 -24.32 7.77 11.30
C ALA A 227 -24.76 7.08 10.00
N LYS A 228 -24.09 5.99 9.61
CA LYS A 228 -24.46 5.20 8.44
C LYS A 228 -25.82 4.50 8.65
N GLU A 229 -26.03 3.87 9.80
CA GLU A 229 -27.30 3.22 10.14
C GLU A 229 -28.46 4.23 10.15
N LEU A 230 -28.23 5.42 10.71
CA LEU A 230 -29.22 6.50 10.69
C LEU A 230 -29.52 6.95 9.25
N ALA A 231 -28.49 7.12 8.40
CA ALA A 231 -28.69 7.51 7.01
C ALA A 231 -29.47 6.45 6.21
N GLU A 232 -29.12 5.17 6.35
CA GLU A 232 -29.84 4.05 5.70
C GLU A 232 -31.29 3.97 6.19
N ARG A 233 -31.54 4.22 7.48
CA ARG A 233 -32.89 4.28 8.03
C ARG A 233 -33.69 5.43 7.44
N MET A 234 -33.11 6.63 7.35
CA MET A 234 -33.76 7.79 6.76
C MET A 234 -34.08 7.58 5.27
N GLU A 235 -33.14 7.02 4.50
CA GLU A 235 -33.36 6.68 3.09
C GLU A 235 -34.46 5.62 2.90
N ARG A 236 -34.48 4.60 3.77
CA ARG A 236 -35.55 3.60 3.77
C ARG A 236 -36.91 4.23 4.07
N GLU A 237 -37.01 5.05 5.12
CA GLU A 237 -38.24 5.75 5.47
C GLU A 237 -38.71 6.67 4.34
N GLU A 238 -37.79 7.35 3.63
CA GLU A 238 -38.10 8.17 2.46
C GLU A 238 -38.58 7.32 1.27
N SER A 239 -37.90 6.20 0.98
CA SER A 239 -38.29 5.29 -0.10
C SER A 239 -39.66 4.65 0.14
N GLU A 240 -40.00 4.32 1.40
CA GLU A 240 -41.28 3.77 1.78
C GLU A 240 -42.40 4.82 1.64
N ARG A 241 -42.13 6.07 2.00
CA ARG A 241 -43.06 7.20 1.78
C ARG A 241 -43.29 7.45 0.29
N ALA A 242 -42.23 7.56 -0.51
CA ALA A 242 -42.34 7.76 -1.95
C ALA A 242 -43.08 6.61 -2.65
N ALA A 243 -42.85 5.36 -2.21
CA ALA A 243 -43.58 4.20 -2.72
C ALA A 243 -45.07 4.23 -2.34
N ALA A 244 -45.42 4.70 -1.14
CA ALA A 244 -46.80 4.88 -0.72
C ALA A 244 -47.52 5.95 -1.55
N GLU A 245 -46.89 7.12 -1.72
CA GLU A 245 -47.42 8.21 -2.55
C GLU A 245 -47.59 7.78 -4.02
N ALA A 246 -46.61 7.07 -4.59
CA ALA A 246 -46.70 6.56 -5.96
C ALA A 246 -47.82 5.51 -6.13
N LYS A 247 -48.07 4.67 -5.12
CA LYS A 247 -49.19 3.71 -5.13
C LYS A 247 -50.53 4.44 -5.10
N GLU A 248 -50.65 5.46 -4.27
CA GLU A 248 -51.86 6.29 -4.19
C GLU A 248 -52.11 7.02 -5.51
N ALA A 249 -51.09 7.68 -6.07
CA ALA A 249 -51.17 8.37 -7.36
C ALA A 249 -51.55 7.42 -8.52
N LYS A 250 -50.99 6.20 -8.55
CA LYS A 250 -51.40 5.19 -9.55
C LYS A 250 -52.85 4.75 -9.36
N ALA A 251 -53.31 4.61 -8.11
CA ALA A 251 -54.68 4.23 -7.83
C ALA A 251 -55.67 5.33 -8.25
N THR A 252 -55.35 6.60 -8.02
CA THR A 252 -56.17 7.74 -8.45
C THR A 252 -56.18 7.87 -9.97
N ALA A 253 -55.01 7.81 -10.63
CA ALA A 253 -54.91 7.86 -12.09
C ALA A 253 -55.68 6.72 -12.77
N LYS A 254 -55.58 5.48 -12.25
CA LYS A 254 -56.32 4.33 -12.78
C LYS A 254 -57.84 4.50 -12.66
N ARG A 255 -58.31 5.11 -11.55
CA ARG A 255 -59.74 5.43 -11.38
C ARG A 255 -60.19 6.47 -12.40
N ALA A 256 -59.45 7.58 -12.53
CA ALA A 256 -59.75 8.64 -13.49
C ALA A 256 -59.79 8.10 -14.94
N LEU A 257 -58.80 7.30 -15.35
CA LEU A 257 -58.77 6.67 -16.66
C LEU A 257 -59.97 5.74 -16.90
N LYS A 258 -60.33 4.94 -15.90
CA LYS A 258 -61.50 4.04 -15.99
C LYS A 258 -62.79 4.83 -16.14
N ASP A 259 -62.92 5.95 -15.44
CA ASP A 259 -64.10 6.81 -15.49
C ASP A 259 -64.22 7.49 -16.87
N GLN A 260 -63.12 7.98 -17.45
CA GLN A 260 -63.11 8.54 -18.80
C GLN A 260 -63.45 7.51 -19.89
N ARG A 261 -62.91 6.28 -19.80
CA ARG A 261 -63.30 5.17 -20.70
C ARG A 261 -64.79 4.83 -20.59
N LYS A 262 -65.34 4.84 -19.38
CA LYS A 262 -66.76 4.59 -19.16
C LYS A 262 -67.62 5.73 -19.71
N ARG A 263 -67.15 6.98 -19.63
CA ARG A 263 -67.80 8.15 -20.26
C ARG A 263 -67.83 8.00 -21.78
N LEU A 264 -66.71 7.68 -22.42
CA LEU A 264 -66.64 7.53 -23.88
C LEU A 264 -67.58 6.46 -24.41
N ARG A 265 -67.59 5.27 -23.79
CA ARG A 265 -68.52 4.21 -24.19
C ARG A 265 -69.98 4.62 -24.08
N ARG A 266 -70.35 5.42 -23.06
CA ARG A 266 -71.72 5.94 -22.91
C ARG A 266 -72.05 6.96 -24.00
N ASN A 267 -71.13 7.90 -24.27
CA ASN A 267 -71.33 8.93 -25.27
C ASN A 267 -71.45 8.31 -26.68
N VAL A 268 -70.56 7.38 -27.03
CA VAL A 268 -70.62 6.68 -28.31
C VAL A 268 -71.90 5.84 -28.43
N ALA A 269 -72.33 5.15 -27.37
CA ALA A 269 -73.57 4.38 -27.39
C ALA A 269 -74.79 5.27 -27.65
N ALA A 270 -74.86 6.44 -27.01
CA ALA A 270 -75.95 7.40 -27.23
C ALA A 270 -75.99 7.90 -28.69
N VAL A 271 -74.85 8.31 -29.25
CA VAL A 271 -74.79 8.78 -30.64
C VAL A 271 -75.07 7.61 -31.63
N ASN A 272 -74.61 6.39 -31.34
CA ASN A 272 -74.90 5.20 -32.14
C ASN A 272 -76.41 4.90 -32.25
N GLU A 273 -77.21 5.24 -31.24
CA GLU A 273 -78.67 5.08 -31.27
C GLU A 273 -79.34 6.05 -32.25
N GLU A 274 -78.76 7.22 -32.48
CA GLU A 274 -79.32 8.30 -33.31
C GLU A 274 -78.88 8.23 -34.78
N VAL A 275 -77.77 7.56 -35.09
CA VAL A 275 -77.22 7.43 -36.45
C VAL A 275 -77.66 6.15 -37.17
N ALA A 276 -77.57 6.14 -38.50
CA ALA A 276 -77.85 4.98 -39.33
C ALA A 276 -76.88 3.83 -39.04
N GLU A 277 -77.30 2.58 -39.25
CA GLU A 277 -76.50 1.38 -38.93
C GLU A 277 -75.11 1.37 -39.61
N ALA A 278 -75.03 1.84 -40.86
CA ALA A 278 -73.76 1.95 -41.60
C ALA A 278 -72.81 3.02 -41.03
N GLU A 279 -73.32 3.95 -40.24
CA GLU A 279 -72.56 5.03 -39.60
C GLU A 279 -72.31 4.76 -38.11
N ARG A 280 -72.65 3.57 -37.60
CA ARG A 280 -72.30 3.19 -36.24
C ARG A 280 -70.82 2.89 -36.13
N MET A 281 -70.27 3.15 -34.97
CA MET A 281 -68.93 2.70 -34.60
C MET A 281 -69.05 1.39 -33.81
N ASP A 282 -68.27 0.39 -34.19
CA ASP A 282 -68.31 -0.91 -33.53
C ASP A 282 -67.62 -0.89 -32.15
N GLU A 283 -67.96 -1.86 -31.32
CA GLU A 283 -67.49 -1.92 -29.94
C GLU A 283 -65.98 -2.20 -29.85
N ASP A 284 -65.40 -2.89 -30.85
CA ASP A 284 -63.97 -3.22 -30.89
C ASP A 284 -63.13 -1.97 -31.24
N ASP A 285 -63.60 -1.13 -32.16
CA ASP A 285 -62.98 0.14 -32.54
C ASP A 285 -63.06 1.15 -31.38
N VAL A 286 -64.19 1.21 -30.67
CA VAL A 286 -64.32 2.03 -29.43
C VAL A 286 -63.41 1.51 -28.33
N GLN A 287 -63.30 0.18 -28.19
CA GLN A 287 -62.39 -0.43 -27.23
C GLN A 287 -60.93 -0.15 -27.57
N PHE A 288 -60.57 -0.14 -28.85
CA PHE A 288 -59.24 0.25 -29.32
C PHE A 288 -58.92 1.68 -28.91
N VAL A 289 -59.79 2.65 -29.21
CA VAL A 289 -59.60 4.06 -28.82
C VAL A 289 -59.49 4.21 -27.29
N CYS A 290 -60.35 3.53 -26.53
CA CYS A 290 -60.28 3.52 -25.07
C CYS A 290 -58.92 3.01 -24.55
N LEU A 291 -58.33 2.01 -25.20
CA LEU A 291 -57.06 1.42 -24.79
C LEU A 291 -55.86 2.25 -25.24
N ALA A 292 -55.95 2.90 -26.40
CA ALA A 292 -54.89 3.69 -27.01
C ALA A 292 -54.71 5.06 -26.31
N LEU A 293 -55.82 5.73 -25.98
CA LEU A 293 -55.76 7.08 -25.43
C LEU A 293 -55.56 7.11 -23.90
N ASP A 294 -54.89 8.18 -23.46
CA ASP A 294 -54.69 8.47 -22.05
C ASP A 294 -55.90 9.19 -21.41
N THR A 295 -55.77 9.55 -20.12
CA THR A 295 -56.89 10.14 -19.38
C THR A 295 -57.29 11.52 -19.91
N GLN A 296 -56.32 12.32 -20.35
CA GLN A 296 -56.59 13.68 -20.82
C GLN A 296 -57.18 13.64 -22.21
N ALA A 297 -56.55 12.90 -23.13
CA ALA A 297 -57.04 12.74 -24.49
C ALA A 297 -58.45 12.11 -24.54
N LEU A 298 -58.75 11.17 -23.64
CA LEU A 298 -60.12 10.65 -23.51
C LEU A 298 -61.08 11.69 -22.93
N SER A 299 -60.64 12.57 -22.03
CA SER A 299 -61.48 13.65 -21.53
C SER A 299 -61.82 14.63 -22.64
N ASP A 300 -60.81 15.07 -23.40
CA ASP A 300 -60.97 16.02 -24.49
C ASP A 300 -61.85 15.42 -25.60
N LEU A 301 -61.60 14.16 -25.97
CA LEU A 301 -62.43 13.44 -26.94
C LEU A 301 -63.88 13.27 -26.47
N ASN A 302 -64.09 13.03 -25.17
CA ASN A 302 -65.45 12.97 -24.60
C ASN A 302 -66.17 14.31 -24.72
N ASP A 303 -65.45 15.42 -24.48
CA ASP A 303 -65.99 16.77 -24.57
C ASP A 303 -66.31 17.12 -26.03
N GLU A 304 -65.44 16.79 -26.99
CA GLU A 304 -65.68 16.98 -28.44
C GLU A 304 -66.90 16.18 -28.94
N VAL A 305 -67.06 14.93 -28.51
CA VAL A 305 -68.23 14.11 -28.89
C VAL A 305 -69.52 14.69 -28.32
N GLU A 306 -69.49 15.21 -27.09
CA GLU A 306 -70.64 15.87 -26.47
C GLU A 306 -70.99 17.20 -27.14
N GLU A 307 -70.00 17.96 -27.61
CA GLU A 307 -70.21 19.25 -28.30
C GLU A 307 -70.70 19.07 -29.74
N GLU A 308 -70.05 18.20 -30.51
CA GLU A 308 -70.39 18.00 -31.93
C GLU A 308 -71.62 17.11 -32.13
N GLY A 309 -71.89 16.19 -31.19
CA GLY A 309 -72.97 15.21 -31.29
C GLY A 309 -72.76 14.18 -32.42
N THR A 310 -71.51 13.99 -32.88
CA THR A 310 -71.18 13.04 -33.95
C THR A 310 -70.07 12.07 -33.52
N LEU A 311 -69.89 10.98 -34.29
CA LEU A 311 -68.81 10.01 -34.06
C LEU A 311 -67.53 10.31 -34.86
N GLU A 312 -67.48 11.40 -35.63
CA GLU A 312 -66.28 11.74 -36.42
C GLU A 312 -65.02 11.97 -35.57
N PRO A 313 -65.08 12.67 -34.41
CA PRO A 313 -63.91 12.80 -33.54
C PRO A 313 -63.34 11.44 -33.12
N VAL A 314 -64.21 10.48 -32.79
CA VAL A 314 -63.80 9.13 -32.35
C VAL A 314 -63.21 8.33 -33.51
N ARG A 315 -63.76 8.45 -34.72
CA ARG A 315 -63.22 7.83 -35.93
C ARG A 315 -61.87 8.42 -36.34
N LEU A 316 -61.70 9.73 -36.19
CA LEU A 316 -60.44 10.38 -36.44
C LEU A 316 -59.37 9.88 -35.47
N ALA A 317 -59.68 9.84 -34.17
CA ALA A 317 -58.80 9.29 -33.15
C ALA A 317 -58.42 7.83 -33.45
N PHE A 318 -59.39 6.98 -33.81
CA PHE A 318 -59.13 5.60 -34.20
C PHE A 318 -58.15 5.48 -35.37
N ARG A 319 -58.36 6.26 -36.44
CA ARG A 319 -57.50 6.23 -37.63
C ARG A 319 -56.07 6.67 -37.33
N ILE A 320 -55.92 7.73 -36.52
CA ILE A 320 -54.61 8.26 -36.13
C ILE A 320 -53.86 7.18 -35.33
N GLU A 321 -54.48 6.68 -34.26
CA GLU A 321 -53.87 5.70 -33.35
C GLU A 321 -53.55 4.37 -34.07
N LYS A 322 -54.46 3.88 -34.90
CA LYS A 322 -54.23 2.65 -35.69
C LYS A 322 -53.09 2.83 -36.69
N GLY A 323 -53.03 3.98 -37.36
CA GLY A 323 -51.93 4.32 -38.27
C GLY A 323 -50.58 4.47 -37.55
N GLU A 324 -50.56 4.84 -36.28
CA GLU A 324 -49.35 4.85 -35.45
C GLU A 324 -48.90 3.45 -35.06
N VAL A 325 -49.81 2.62 -34.58
CA VAL A 325 -49.53 1.22 -34.23
C VAL A 325 -49.00 0.44 -35.43
N ASP A 326 -49.58 0.63 -36.61
CA ASP A 326 -49.13 -0.04 -37.84
C ASP A 326 -47.72 0.42 -38.27
N ARG A 327 -47.40 1.71 -38.09
CA ARG A 327 -46.05 2.25 -38.32
C ARG A 327 -45.04 1.67 -37.34
N GLU A 328 -45.36 1.61 -36.06
CA GLU A 328 -44.48 1.05 -35.04
C GLU A 328 -44.21 -0.44 -35.30
N LYS A 329 -45.26 -1.21 -35.63
CA LYS A 329 -45.12 -2.61 -36.00
C LYS A 329 -44.20 -2.80 -37.21
N ALA A 330 -44.38 -2.01 -38.26
CA ALA A 330 -43.53 -2.07 -39.45
C ALA A 330 -42.06 -1.74 -39.14
N THR A 331 -41.80 -0.73 -38.30
CA THR A 331 -40.42 -0.39 -37.88
C THR A 331 -39.78 -1.50 -37.06
N ARG A 332 -40.52 -2.12 -36.14
CA ARG A 332 -40.04 -3.24 -35.33
C ARG A 332 -39.73 -4.48 -36.17
N GLU A 333 -40.60 -4.80 -37.13
CA GLU A 333 -40.37 -5.90 -38.08
C GLU A 333 -39.15 -5.64 -38.98
N ALA A 334 -38.97 -4.40 -39.46
CA ALA A 334 -37.79 -3.99 -40.22
C ALA A 334 -36.51 -4.08 -39.39
N ALA A 335 -36.54 -3.67 -38.11
CA ALA A 335 -35.41 -3.78 -37.20
C ALA A 335 -35.03 -5.25 -36.92
N PHE A 336 -36.03 -6.12 -36.73
CA PHE A 336 -35.81 -7.55 -36.58
C PHE A 336 -35.17 -8.17 -37.83
N ARG A 337 -35.67 -7.81 -39.01
CA ARG A 337 -35.13 -8.26 -40.30
C ARG A 337 -33.68 -7.83 -40.49
N LYS A 338 -33.38 -6.55 -40.23
CA LYS A 338 -32.00 -6.03 -40.29
C LYS A 338 -31.06 -6.77 -39.34
N ARG A 339 -31.50 -7.04 -38.11
CA ARG A 339 -30.69 -7.80 -37.14
C ARG A 339 -30.41 -9.23 -37.61
N ALA A 340 -31.37 -9.88 -38.26
CA ALA A 340 -31.19 -11.20 -38.84
C ALA A 340 -30.20 -11.17 -40.03
N GLU A 341 -30.30 -10.16 -40.90
CA GLU A 341 -29.36 -9.94 -42.01
C GLU A 341 -27.93 -9.66 -41.52
N ASP A 342 -27.78 -8.79 -40.52
CA ASP A 342 -26.47 -8.49 -39.91
C ASP A 342 -25.85 -9.72 -39.26
N ALA A 343 -26.65 -10.57 -38.59
CA ALA A 343 -26.18 -11.82 -38.01
C ALA A 343 -25.72 -12.83 -39.08
N ALA A 344 -26.48 -12.98 -40.17
CA ALA A 344 -26.09 -13.84 -41.31
C ALA A 344 -24.79 -13.35 -41.96
N ARG A 345 -24.64 -12.03 -42.13
CA ARG A 345 -23.41 -11.43 -42.67
C ARG A 345 -22.20 -11.65 -41.77
N GLN A 346 -22.37 -11.57 -40.45
CA GLN A 346 -21.31 -11.87 -39.49
C GLN A 346 -20.92 -13.36 -39.53
N GLU A 347 -21.88 -14.27 -39.69
CA GLU A 347 -21.62 -15.70 -39.83
C GLU A 347 -20.87 -16.03 -41.13
N GLU A 348 -21.26 -15.45 -42.25
CA GLU A 348 -20.57 -15.60 -43.54
C GLU A 348 -19.15 -15.01 -43.53
N ALA A 349 -18.98 -13.84 -42.89
CA ALA A 349 -17.68 -13.22 -42.66
C ALA A 349 -16.79 -14.02 -41.68
N ALA A 350 -17.34 -14.89 -40.85
CA ALA A 350 -16.58 -15.81 -40.02
C ALA A 350 -16.17 -17.08 -40.81
N ARG A 351 -17.04 -17.59 -41.70
CA ARG A 351 -16.77 -18.78 -42.53
C ARG A 351 -15.69 -18.56 -43.60
N THR A 352 -15.58 -17.35 -44.14
CA THR A 352 -14.66 -17.00 -45.22
C THR A 352 -13.28 -16.53 -44.75
N ARG A 353 -13.03 -16.51 -43.43
CA ARG A 353 -11.77 -16.01 -42.87
C ARG A 353 -10.60 -17.00 -43.07
N PRO A 354 -9.46 -16.54 -43.60
CA PRO A 354 -8.30 -17.39 -43.79
C PRO A 354 -7.67 -17.79 -42.44
N PRO A 355 -7.17 -19.04 -42.33
CA PRO A 355 -6.59 -19.56 -41.10
C PRO A 355 -5.31 -18.80 -40.71
N TRP A 356 -4.97 -18.83 -39.42
CA TRP A 356 -3.73 -18.24 -38.92
C TRP A 356 -2.51 -18.97 -39.47
N THR A 357 -1.58 -18.23 -40.06
CA THR A 357 -0.32 -18.81 -40.54
C THR A 357 0.69 -18.96 -39.40
N VAL A 358 1.70 -19.81 -39.60
CA VAL A 358 2.74 -20.05 -38.59
C VAL A 358 3.54 -18.77 -38.29
N ASP A 359 3.78 -17.95 -39.33
CA ASP A 359 4.50 -16.68 -39.19
C ASP A 359 3.67 -15.62 -38.45
N GLU A 360 2.36 -15.53 -38.73
CA GLU A 360 1.43 -14.66 -37.99
C GLU A 360 1.42 -15.00 -36.48
N LEU A 361 1.39 -16.29 -36.14
CA LEU A 361 1.40 -16.75 -34.76
C LEU A 361 2.74 -16.47 -34.05
N SER A 362 3.85 -16.55 -34.79
CA SER A 362 5.17 -16.18 -34.30
C SER A 362 5.27 -14.70 -33.95
N VAL A 363 4.75 -13.82 -34.83
CA VAL A 363 4.69 -12.38 -34.58
C VAL A 363 3.76 -12.06 -33.41
N LEU A 364 2.56 -12.65 -33.37
CA LEU A 364 1.62 -12.48 -32.26
C LEU A 364 2.23 -12.91 -30.92
N SER A 365 2.90 -14.05 -30.86
CA SER A 365 3.54 -14.55 -29.64
C SER A 365 4.64 -13.59 -29.13
N LYS A 366 5.45 -13.04 -30.04
CA LYS A 366 6.47 -12.03 -29.72
C LYS A 366 5.87 -10.69 -29.29
N ALA A 367 4.80 -10.24 -29.94
CA ALA A 367 4.12 -9.00 -29.59
C ALA A 367 3.50 -9.09 -28.18
N VAL A 368 2.89 -10.23 -27.84
CA VAL A 368 2.26 -10.45 -26.52
C VAL A 368 3.29 -10.48 -25.38
N THR A 369 4.50 -10.99 -25.61
CA THR A 369 5.57 -10.97 -24.60
C THR A 369 6.23 -9.60 -24.49
N ARG A 370 6.36 -8.86 -25.59
CA ARG A 370 6.87 -7.49 -25.59
C ARG A 370 5.94 -6.51 -24.86
N HIS A 371 4.64 -6.74 -24.93
CA HIS A 371 3.62 -5.90 -24.31
C HIS A 371 2.91 -6.66 -23.16
N PRO A 372 3.46 -6.67 -21.93
CA PRO A 372 2.86 -7.36 -20.78
C PRO A 372 1.55 -6.69 -20.29
N GLY A 373 0.81 -7.37 -19.41
CA GLY A 373 -0.47 -6.85 -18.90
C GLY A 373 -0.28 -5.58 -18.07
N GLY A 374 -1.01 -4.51 -18.39
CA GLY A 374 -0.96 -3.20 -17.71
C GLY A 374 -0.79 -2.00 -18.64
N THR A 375 -0.42 -2.21 -19.91
CA THR A 375 -0.28 -1.15 -20.91
C THR A 375 -1.64 -0.70 -21.46
N MET A 376 -1.87 0.62 -21.57
CA MET A 376 -3.03 1.17 -22.28
C MET A 376 -2.99 0.79 -23.77
N HIS A 377 -4.16 0.54 -24.37
CA HIS A 377 -4.30 0.14 -25.79
C HIS A 377 -3.47 -1.07 -26.23
N ARG A 378 -3.08 -1.92 -25.27
CA ARG A 378 -2.23 -3.10 -25.48
C ARG A 378 -2.62 -3.93 -26.70
N TRP A 379 -3.91 -4.23 -26.85
CA TRP A 379 -4.38 -5.12 -27.91
C TRP A 379 -4.55 -4.43 -29.26
N ASP A 380 -4.76 -3.10 -29.27
CA ASP A 380 -4.74 -2.32 -30.50
C ASP A 380 -3.30 -2.31 -31.07
N VAL A 381 -2.29 -2.04 -30.21
CA VAL A 381 -0.87 -2.07 -30.58
C VAL A 381 -0.40 -3.45 -31.06
N ILE A 382 -0.84 -4.53 -30.39
CA ILE A 382 -0.49 -5.90 -30.81
C ILE A 382 -1.11 -6.23 -32.18
N ALA A 383 -2.36 -5.83 -32.43
CA ALA A 383 -3.02 -6.07 -33.71
C ALA A 383 -2.32 -5.29 -34.84
N ASP A 384 -1.97 -4.02 -34.59
CA ASP A 384 -1.21 -3.21 -35.54
C ASP A 384 0.15 -3.83 -35.85
N GLU A 385 0.86 -4.36 -34.85
CA GLU A 385 2.15 -5.01 -35.05
C GLU A 385 2.04 -6.30 -35.89
N VAL A 386 1.00 -7.11 -35.64
CA VAL A 386 0.71 -8.33 -36.43
C VAL A 386 0.35 -7.97 -37.86
N ASN A 387 -0.41 -6.89 -38.08
CA ASN A 387 -0.84 -6.46 -39.41
C ASN A 387 0.29 -5.76 -40.19
N ALA A 388 1.14 -5.00 -39.50
CA ALA A 388 2.30 -4.31 -40.07
C ALA A 388 3.37 -5.28 -40.61
N ALA A 389 3.38 -6.52 -40.12
CA ALA A 389 4.24 -7.59 -40.64
C ALA A 389 3.81 -8.09 -42.04
N GLY A 390 2.69 -7.63 -42.58
CA GLY A 390 2.39 -7.72 -44.03
C GLY A 390 1.87 -9.07 -44.52
N PHE A 391 1.15 -9.82 -43.69
CA PHE A 391 0.66 -11.17 -44.02
C PHE A 391 -0.59 -11.22 -44.94
N GLY A 392 -1.02 -10.07 -45.48
CA GLY A 392 -2.14 -9.97 -46.43
C GLY A 392 -3.54 -10.06 -45.82
N ASN A 393 -3.67 -10.56 -44.59
CA ASN A 393 -4.94 -10.64 -43.85
C ASN A 393 -4.88 -9.80 -42.58
N ALA A 394 -5.64 -8.72 -42.52
CA ALA A 394 -5.73 -7.91 -41.31
C ALA A 394 -6.45 -8.68 -40.20
N ARG A 395 -5.80 -8.83 -39.05
CA ARG A 395 -6.34 -9.40 -37.81
C ARG A 395 -6.85 -8.29 -36.91
N THR A 396 -8.03 -8.47 -36.32
CA THR A 396 -8.58 -7.52 -35.34
C THR A 396 -7.99 -7.77 -33.96
N LYS A 397 -8.09 -6.77 -33.08
CA LYS A 397 -7.66 -6.92 -31.68
C LYS A 397 -8.33 -8.08 -30.95
N ASP A 398 -9.62 -8.34 -31.22
CA ASP A 398 -10.37 -9.42 -30.60
C ASP A 398 -9.89 -10.80 -31.10
N GLU A 399 -9.46 -10.89 -32.36
CA GLU A 399 -8.82 -12.09 -32.90
C GLU A 399 -7.46 -12.33 -32.26
N CYS A 400 -6.63 -11.29 -32.10
CA CYS A 400 -5.35 -11.37 -31.41
C CYS A 400 -5.53 -11.78 -29.93
N ILE A 401 -6.55 -11.27 -29.24
CA ILE A 401 -6.92 -11.66 -27.87
C ILE A 401 -7.28 -13.14 -27.82
N THR A 402 -8.22 -13.55 -28.67
CA THR A 402 -8.74 -14.92 -28.70
C THR A 402 -7.63 -15.91 -29.02
N LYS A 403 -6.84 -15.63 -30.06
CA LYS A 403 -5.73 -16.49 -30.47
C LYS A 403 -4.59 -16.52 -29.45
N SER A 404 -4.29 -15.41 -28.79
CA SER A 404 -3.31 -15.38 -27.69
C SER A 404 -3.74 -16.25 -26.51
N ARG A 405 -5.03 -16.24 -26.14
CA ARG A 405 -5.57 -17.11 -25.09
C ARG A 405 -5.48 -18.58 -25.49
N GLU A 406 -5.80 -18.93 -26.73
CA GLU A 406 -5.63 -20.29 -27.26
C GLU A 406 -4.17 -20.77 -27.23
N LEU A 407 -3.23 -19.94 -27.68
CA LEU A 407 -1.79 -20.26 -27.65
C LEU A 407 -1.30 -20.44 -26.21
N LYS A 408 -1.84 -19.67 -25.26
CA LYS A 408 -1.51 -19.79 -23.84
C LYS A 408 -2.03 -21.10 -23.25
N ALA A 409 -3.26 -21.46 -23.57
CA ALA A 409 -3.88 -22.71 -23.14
C ALA A 409 -3.14 -23.95 -23.68
N ARG A 410 -2.52 -23.83 -24.86
CA ARG A 410 -1.71 -24.89 -25.49
C ARG A 410 -0.23 -24.91 -25.06
N GLY A 411 0.19 -24.03 -24.14
CA GLY A 411 1.60 -23.96 -23.68
C GLY A 411 2.59 -23.42 -24.70
N ALA A 412 2.12 -22.84 -25.82
CA ALA A 412 2.95 -22.37 -26.93
C ALA A 412 3.42 -20.90 -26.78
N LEU A 413 3.11 -20.25 -25.65
CA LEU A 413 3.48 -18.86 -25.38
C LEU A 413 4.80 -18.80 -24.61
N GLY A 414 5.82 -18.14 -25.18
CA GLY A 414 7.12 -17.92 -24.52
C GLY A 414 8.21 -18.97 -24.77
N VAL A 415 7.97 -19.98 -25.61
CA VAL A 415 9.00 -20.96 -25.99
C VAL A 415 9.75 -20.47 -27.24
N GLY A 416 11.08 -20.46 -27.19
CA GLY A 416 11.95 -20.00 -28.28
C GLY A 416 11.60 -20.61 -29.64
N SER A 417 11.77 -19.83 -30.72
CA SER A 417 11.07 -19.95 -32.00
C SER A 417 11.20 -21.26 -32.78
N LYS A 418 12.02 -22.23 -32.34
CA LYS A 418 12.23 -23.50 -33.03
C LYS A 418 11.41 -24.67 -32.46
N ALA A 419 11.14 -24.69 -31.16
CA ALA A 419 10.38 -25.80 -30.54
C ALA A 419 8.87 -25.67 -30.81
N ALA A 420 8.32 -24.46 -30.68
CA ALA A 420 6.91 -24.19 -30.98
C ALA A 420 6.56 -24.43 -32.46
N ALA A 421 7.47 -24.11 -33.39
CA ALA A 421 7.27 -24.36 -34.82
C ALA A 421 7.22 -25.87 -35.15
N PHE A 422 8.02 -26.68 -34.44
CA PHE A 422 8.08 -28.13 -34.65
C PHE A 422 6.82 -28.84 -34.12
N GLU A 423 6.31 -28.39 -32.98
CA GLU A 423 5.11 -28.95 -32.34
C GLU A 423 3.82 -28.58 -33.09
N MET A 424 3.79 -27.37 -33.68
CA MET A 424 2.69 -26.94 -34.56
C MET A 424 2.69 -27.64 -35.92
N HIS A 425 3.85 -27.90 -36.51
CA HIS A 425 3.96 -28.69 -37.75
C HIS A 425 3.50 -30.14 -37.54
N ARG A 426 3.84 -30.72 -36.38
CA ARG A 426 3.36 -32.06 -35.97
C ARG A 426 1.84 -32.09 -35.78
N ALA A 427 1.24 -31.08 -35.16
CA ALA A 427 -0.22 -31.01 -34.99
C ALA A 427 -0.99 -30.82 -36.31
N HIS A 428 -0.43 -30.07 -37.27
CA HIS A 428 -1.02 -29.89 -38.59
C HIS A 428 -1.01 -31.18 -39.43
N LEU A 429 0.03 -32.02 -39.28
CA LEU A 429 0.13 -33.32 -39.96
C LEU A 429 -0.83 -34.39 -39.42
N HIS A 430 -1.27 -34.28 -38.16
CA HIS A 430 -2.09 -35.32 -37.51
C HIS A 430 -3.59 -35.02 -37.41
N GLY A 431 -4.08 -33.87 -37.91
CA GLY A 431 -5.51 -33.65 -38.12
C GLY A 431 -6.39 -33.73 -36.86
N GLU A 432 -5.83 -33.52 -35.67
CA GLU A 432 -6.61 -33.59 -34.42
C GLU A 432 -7.29 -32.25 -34.12
N HIS A 433 -8.51 -32.08 -34.65
CA HIS A 433 -9.46 -31.10 -34.14
C HIS A 433 -10.15 -31.67 -32.88
N THR A 434 -9.57 -31.46 -31.70
CA THR A 434 -10.27 -31.74 -30.44
C THR A 434 -11.27 -30.63 -30.13
N LYS A 435 -12.56 -31.00 -30.13
CA LYS A 435 -13.67 -30.16 -29.67
C LYS A 435 -13.43 -29.76 -28.21
N ILE A 436 -13.43 -28.46 -27.92
CA ILE A 436 -13.44 -27.95 -26.55
C ILE A 436 -14.82 -28.23 -25.97
N VAL A 437 -14.91 -29.15 -25.01
CA VAL A 437 -16.08 -29.31 -24.15
C VAL A 437 -16.03 -28.18 -23.11
N VAL A 438 -17.02 -27.30 -23.14
CA VAL A 438 -17.24 -26.29 -22.10
C VAL A 438 -17.91 -27.01 -20.92
N PRO A 439 -17.39 -26.90 -19.68
CA PRO A 439 -18.08 -27.47 -18.52
C PRO A 439 -19.31 -26.61 -18.20
N ASP A 440 -20.47 -27.26 -18.12
CA ASP A 440 -21.73 -26.64 -17.70
C ASP A 440 -21.62 -26.01 -16.31
N ALA A 441 -22.16 -24.80 -16.18
CA ALA A 441 -22.32 -24.12 -14.90
C ALA A 441 -23.36 -24.88 -14.03
N PRO A 442 -23.16 -24.99 -12.70
CA PRO A 442 -24.13 -25.65 -11.84
C PRO A 442 -25.41 -24.81 -11.76
N ALA A 443 -26.54 -25.44 -12.09
CA ALA A 443 -27.87 -24.86 -12.03
C ALA A 443 -28.25 -24.43 -10.60
N ALA A 444 -28.88 -23.27 -10.50
CA ALA A 444 -29.52 -22.77 -9.30
C ALA A 444 -30.63 -23.73 -8.85
N GLY A 445 -30.47 -24.33 -7.68
CA GLY A 445 -31.49 -25.13 -7.02
C GLY A 445 -32.57 -24.25 -6.42
N ALA A 446 -33.76 -24.31 -7.00
CA ALA A 446 -35.00 -23.77 -6.43
C ALA A 446 -35.52 -24.69 -5.33
N ALA A 447 -35.96 -24.08 -4.23
CA ALA A 447 -36.66 -24.70 -3.13
C ALA A 447 -38.16 -24.87 -3.43
N ALA A 448 -38.69 -26.06 -3.17
CA ALA A 448 -40.05 -26.42 -2.75
C ALA A 448 -39.99 -27.95 -2.46
N GLY A 449 -40.33 -28.53 -1.31
CA GLY A 449 -41.39 -28.26 -0.34
C GLY A 449 -42.26 -29.51 -0.28
N ALA A 450 -42.30 -30.22 0.87
CA ALA A 450 -43.46 -30.93 1.44
C ALA A 450 -43.07 -32.07 2.41
N ALA A 451 -43.58 -31.94 3.65
CA ALA A 451 -44.19 -32.98 4.49
C ALA A 451 -43.42 -34.28 4.80
N ALA A 452 -42.94 -34.39 6.04
CA ALA A 452 -43.55 -35.23 7.09
C ALA A 452 -42.96 -34.84 8.45
#